data_AF-V4JI74-F1
#
_entry.id   AF-V4JI74-F1
#
_cell.length_a   1.000
_cell.length_b   1.000
_cell.length_c   1.000
_cell.angle_alpha   90.00
_cell.angle_beta   90.00
_cell.angle_gamma   90.00
#
_symmetry.space_group_name_H-M   'P 1'
#
loop_
_entity.id
_entity.type
_entity.pdbx_description
1 polymer ?
#
loop_
_entity_poly.entity_id
_entity_poly.type
_entity_poly.pdbx_seq_one_letter_code
_entity_poly.pdbx_strand_id
1 'polypeptide(L)'
;MVFKLAIMGKPKAWILTIGNELLIGRIVNTNASWLARRLTFLGFSVERIIVTPDEPAEVAEEIRRALSRDDVKVIITTGGLGPTYDDRTLEAVARAINRPLRLNEQALQWVRQKYESGGMQMTKEREKMAYLPEGAEPIRNPVGTAPGSLVAAGEALIASLPGVPAEMQAMFEELMPRLKQLAPPLEVIDCGFIVVGVPESSLAPYVEEAERKNPGCYVKSHPKGHEIRGPVLEIRVLASARTRDEARELALRALEVVKGGARSLSGEITEEGCQE
;
A
#
# COMPACT_ATOMS: atom_id res chain seq x y z
N MET A 1 6.17 21.87 3.29
CA MET A 1 6.51 21.47 4.68
C MET A 1 5.34 20.81 5.42
N VAL A 2 4.13 20.79 4.83
CA VAL A 2 2.88 20.38 5.50
C VAL A 2 2.61 18.87 5.46
N PHE A 3 3.04 18.17 4.39
CA PHE A 3 3.11 16.70 4.30
C PHE A 3 3.81 16.04 5.51
N LYS A 4 4.70 16.78 6.17
CA LYS A 4 5.51 16.29 7.29
C LYS A 4 4.69 16.17 8.58
N LEU A 5 3.70 17.04 8.84
CA LEU A 5 2.97 17.03 10.12
C LEU A 5 1.90 15.94 10.24
N ALA A 6 1.24 15.53 9.14
CA ALA A 6 0.24 14.45 9.16
C ALA A 6 0.85 13.03 9.20
N ILE A 7 2.18 12.94 9.01
CA ILE A 7 2.96 11.70 8.85
C ILE A 7 4.02 11.52 9.96
N MET A 8 4.44 12.61 10.62
CA MET A 8 5.45 12.56 11.68
C MET A 8 5.00 11.66 12.84
N GLY A 9 5.79 10.62 13.11
CA GLY A 9 5.55 9.63 14.16
C GLY A 9 4.82 8.36 13.72
N LYS A 10 4.35 8.28 12.47
CA LYS A 10 3.74 7.05 11.93
C LYS A 10 4.84 6.03 11.56
N PRO A 11 4.65 4.73 11.85
CA PRO A 11 5.54 3.69 11.36
C PRO A 11 5.54 3.69 9.84
N LYS A 12 6.71 3.48 9.23
CA LYS A 12 6.87 3.54 7.77
C LYS A 12 6.69 2.18 7.14
N ALA A 13 6.16 2.19 5.93
CA ALA A 13 6.05 1.04 5.06
C ALA A 13 6.74 1.28 3.72
N TRP A 14 7.37 0.25 3.16
CA TRP A 14 7.88 0.25 1.80
C TRP A 14 7.16 -0.82 0.98
N ILE A 15 6.94 -0.52 -0.30
CA ILE A 15 6.35 -1.44 -1.26
C ILE A 15 7.36 -1.68 -2.38
N LEU A 16 7.67 -2.95 -2.65
CA LEU A 16 8.54 -3.39 -3.73
C LEU A 16 7.69 -4.23 -4.70
N THR A 17 7.55 -3.78 -5.94
CA THR A 17 6.84 -4.52 -6.99
C THR A 17 7.86 -5.12 -7.96
N ILE A 18 7.85 -6.44 -8.08
CA ILE A 18 8.86 -7.22 -8.79
C ILE A 18 8.22 -7.72 -10.07
N GLY A 19 8.81 -7.37 -11.21
CA GLY A 19 8.32 -7.79 -12.53
C GLY A 19 8.84 -6.93 -13.66
N ASN A 20 9.54 -7.55 -14.61
CA ASN A 20 10.09 -6.87 -15.79
C ASN A 20 9.02 -6.19 -16.65
N GLU A 21 7.80 -6.74 -16.69
CA GLU A 21 6.66 -6.19 -17.44
C GLU A 21 6.22 -4.81 -16.95
N LEU A 22 6.50 -4.47 -15.68
CA LEU A 22 6.26 -3.14 -15.13
C LEU A 22 7.34 -2.16 -15.59
N LEU A 23 8.61 -2.59 -15.58
CA LEU A 23 9.75 -1.76 -16.00
C LEU A 23 9.69 -1.39 -17.48
N ILE A 24 9.22 -2.30 -18.34
CA ILE A 24 9.02 -2.02 -19.77
C ILE A 24 7.68 -1.32 -20.05
N GLY A 25 6.90 -0.99 -19.02
CA GLY A 25 5.64 -0.27 -19.15
C GLY A 25 4.49 -1.06 -19.80
N ARG A 26 4.58 -2.39 -19.84
CA ARG A 26 3.51 -3.25 -20.39
C ARG A 26 2.29 -3.28 -19.46
N ILE A 27 2.50 -3.21 -18.16
CA ILE A 27 1.45 -3.23 -17.13
C ILE A 27 1.57 -1.99 -16.25
N VAL A 28 0.43 -1.37 -15.94
CA VAL A 28 0.37 -0.29 -14.94
C VAL A 28 0.44 -0.90 -13.54
N ASN A 29 1.27 -0.34 -12.66
CA ASN A 29 1.45 -0.84 -11.29
C ASN A 29 0.24 -0.50 -10.37
N THR A 30 -0.88 -1.16 -10.60
CA THR A 30 -2.11 -1.00 -9.82
C THR A 30 -1.98 -1.63 -8.42
N ASN A 31 -1.18 -2.69 -8.27
CA ASN A 31 -0.92 -3.34 -6.99
C ASN A 31 -0.32 -2.38 -5.97
N ALA A 32 0.73 -1.65 -6.35
CA ALA A 32 1.35 -0.68 -5.45
C ALA A 32 0.40 0.45 -5.05
N SER A 33 -0.44 0.90 -5.99
CA SER A 33 -1.43 1.94 -5.72
C SER A 33 -2.48 1.47 -4.72
N TRP A 34 -2.98 0.24 -4.88
CA TRP A 34 -3.93 -0.38 -3.96
C TRP A 34 -3.33 -0.60 -2.58
N LEU A 35 -2.13 -1.20 -2.51
CA LEU A 35 -1.41 -1.45 -1.25
C LEU A 35 -1.10 -0.15 -0.51
N ALA A 36 -0.64 0.87 -1.22
CA ALA A 36 -0.31 2.15 -0.61
C ALA A 36 -1.54 2.80 0.04
N ARG A 37 -2.68 2.73 -0.66
CA ARG A 37 -3.97 3.16 -0.10
C ARG A 37 -4.30 2.39 1.17
N ARG A 38 -4.30 1.05 1.13
CA ARG A 38 -4.65 0.21 2.30
C ARG A 38 -3.74 0.43 3.49
N LEU A 39 -2.42 0.50 3.28
CA LEU A 39 -1.46 0.81 4.33
C LEU A 39 -1.66 2.20 4.94
N THR A 40 -2.00 3.19 4.11
CA THR A 40 -2.31 4.55 4.58
C THR A 40 -3.54 4.54 5.48
N PHE A 41 -4.60 3.82 5.10
CA PHE A 41 -5.80 3.68 5.93
C PHE A 41 -5.56 2.89 7.22
N LEU A 42 -4.57 1.99 7.23
CA LEU A 42 -4.12 1.33 8.46
C LEU A 42 -3.26 2.25 9.34
N GLY A 43 -2.87 3.45 8.90
CA GLY A 43 -2.07 4.38 9.68
C GLY A 43 -0.56 4.29 9.45
N PHE A 44 -0.10 3.54 8.44
CA PHE A 44 1.29 3.56 8.01
C PHE A 44 1.58 4.75 7.10
N SER A 45 2.83 5.20 7.13
CA SER A 45 3.37 6.10 6.11
C SER A 45 4.08 5.30 5.03
N VAL A 46 3.50 5.21 3.84
CA VAL A 46 4.16 4.58 2.69
C VAL A 46 5.25 5.53 2.19
N GLU A 47 6.51 5.22 2.49
CA GLU A 47 7.64 6.12 2.18
C GLU A 47 8.20 5.89 0.78
N ARG A 48 8.21 4.63 0.32
CA ARG A 48 8.74 4.26 -1.00
C ARG A 48 7.87 3.21 -1.66
N ILE A 49 7.68 3.39 -2.95
CA ILE A 49 7.18 2.40 -3.89
C ILE A 49 8.29 2.21 -4.93
N ILE A 50 8.85 1.01 -4.99
CA ILE A 50 10.00 0.69 -5.84
C ILE A 50 9.59 -0.42 -6.80
N VAL A 51 9.95 -0.29 -8.06
CA VAL A 51 9.79 -1.36 -9.05
C VAL A 51 11.17 -1.91 -9.37
N THR A 52 11.32 -3.24 -9.33
CA THR A 52 12.59 -3.92 -9.54
C THR A 52 12.46 -4.98 -10.63
N PRO A 53 13.56 -5.33 -11.34
CA PRO A 53 13.55 -6.49 -12.22
C PRO A 53 13.41 -7.79 -11.42
N ASP A 54 13.13 -8.89 -12.11
CA ASP A 54 13.10 -10.26 -11.56
C ASP A 54 14.50 -10.81 -11.22
N GLU A 55 15.34 -9.98 -10.57
CA GLU A 55 16.71 -10.30 -10.17
C GLU A 55 16.83 -10.29 -8.64
N PRO A 56 17.06 -11.46 -8.00
CA PRO A 56 17.14 -11.54 -6.54
C PRO A 56 18.20 -10.66 -5.90
N ALA A 57 19.31 -10.35 -6.59
CA ALA A 57 20.33 -9.44 -6.07
C ALA A 57 19.76 -8.02 -5.84
N GLU A 58 19.04 -7.49 -6.83
CA GLU A 58 18.44 -6.15 -6.83
C GLU A 58 17.36 -6.05 -5.75
N VAL A 59 16.42 -7.01 -5.74
CA VAL A 59 15.34 -7.07 -4.74
C VAL A 59 15.92 -7.16 -3.32
N ALA A 60 16.94 -7.99 -3.12
CA ALA A 60 17.56 -8.15 -1.81
C ALA A 60 18.29 -6.88 -1.36
N GLU A 61 18.88 -6.11 -2.29
CA GLU A 61 19.48 -4.81 -1.97
C GLU A 61 18.41 -3.83 -1.48
N GLU A 62 17.29 -3.69 -2.18
CA GLU A 62 16.21 -2.80 -1.77
C GLU A 62 15.65 -3.14 -0.39
N ILE A 63 15.46 -4.44 -0.12
CA ILE A 63 15.02 -4.91 1.20
C ILE A 63 16.06 -4.52 2.27
N ARG A 64 17.36 -4.70 2.02
CA ARG A 64 18.41 -4.27 2.97
C ARG A 64 18.42 -2.76 3.17
N ARG A 65 18.16 -1.96 2.12
CA ARG A 65 18.04 -0.50 2.23
C ARG A 65 16.82 -0.06 3.03
N ALA A 66 15.75 -0.83 3.00
CA ALA A 66 14.59 -0.61 3.86
C ALA A 66 14.91 -0.98 5.31
N LEU A 67 15.52 -2.16 5.53
CA LEU A 67 15.88 -2.68 6.85
C LEU A 67 16.97 -1.87 7.57
N SER A 68 17.79 -1.09 6.86
CA SER A 68 18.78 -0.20 7.47
C SER A 68 18.16 1.02 8.17
N ARG A 69 16.83 1.12 8.17
CA ARG A 69 16.07 2.22 8.74
C ARG A 69 15.13 1.74 9.84
N ASP A 70 15.39 2.15 11.06
CA ASP A 70 14.62 1.73 12.25
C ASP A 70 13.14 2.18 12.20
N ASP A 71 12.83 3.21 11.42
CA ASP A 71 11.47 3.75 11.25
C ASP A 71 10.60 2.94 10.26
N VAL A 72 11.20 2.03 9.47
CA VAL A 72 10.50 1.14 8.56
C VAL A 72 10.09 -0.13 9.31
N LYS A 73 8.77 -0.31 9.51
CA LYS A 73 8.22 -1.46 10.23
C LYS A 73 7.61 -2.52 9.31
N VAL A 74 7.30 -2.15 8.07
CA VAL A 74 6.66 -3.06 7.11
C VAL A 74 7.30 -2.92 5.73
N ILE A 75 7.64 -4.05 5.12
CA ILE A 75 8.10 -4.14 3.73
C ILE A 75 7.17 -5.12 3.03
N ILE A 76 6.45 -4.68 2.00
CA ILE A 76 5.60 -5.55 1.19
C ILE A 76 6.26 -5.76 -0.16
N THR A 77 6.50 -7.02 -0.54
CA THR A 77 6.92 -7.38 -1.89
C THR A 77 5.74 -7.98 -2.66
N THR A 78 5.58 -7.65 -3.94
CA THR A 78 4.56 -8.27 -4.80
C THR A 78 5.17 -8.79 -6.09
N GLY A 79 4.75 -9.99 -6.54
CA GLY A 79 5.26 -10.63 -7.75
C GLY A 79 6.31 -11.70 -7.46
N GLY A 80 6.62 -12.53 -8.46
CA GLY A 80 7.72 -13.52 -8.38
C GLY A 80 7.51 -14.67 -7.36
N LEU A 81 6.26 -15.09 -7.10
CA LEU A 81 5.91 -16.17 -6.15
C LEU A 81 5.39 -17.46 -6.81
N GLY A 82 5.17 -17.45 -8.11
CA GLY A 82 4.63 -18.59 -8.83
C GLY A 82 5.61 -19.76 -8.95
N PRO A 83 5.24 -20.76 -9.76
CA PRO A 83 6.04 -21.96 -9.93
C PRO A 83 7.17 -21.81 -10.97
N THR A 84 7.26 -20.69 -11.70
CA THR A 84 8.22 -20.60 -12.82
C THR A 84 9.64 -20.34 -12.32
N TYR A 85 10.63 -20.45 -13.21
CA TYR A 85 12.05 -20.36 -12.82
C TYR A 85 12.43 -18.94 -12.41
N ASP A 86 11.81 -17.94 -13.02
CA ASP A 86 11.96 -16.50 -12.79
C ASP A 86 11.21 -16.01 -11.54
N ASP A 87 10.26 -16.80 -11.00
CA ASP A 87 9.63 -16.53 -9.70
C ASP A 87 10.63 -16.72 -8.54
N ARG A 88 11.40 -15.68 -8.20
CA ARG A 88 12.52 -15.75 -7.24
C ARG A 88 12.44 -14.73 -6.10
N THR A 89 11.26 -14.17 -5.83
CA THR A 89 11.07 -13.16 -4.77
C THR A 89 11.45 -13.70 -3.39
N LEU A 90 11.04 -14.92 -3.03
CA LEU A 90 11.36 -15.50 -1.72
C LEU A 90 12.85 -15.80 -1.56
N GLU A 91 13.55 -16.15 -2.65
CA GLU A 91 15.01 -16.27 -2.65
C GLU A 91 15.65 -14.92 -2.33
N ALA A 92 15.13 -13.84 -2.92
CA ALA A 92 15.63 -12.50 -2.65
C ALA A 92 15.41 -12.06 -1.21
N VAL A 93 14.23 -12.34 -0.64
CA VAL A 93 13.93 -12.07 0.78
C VAL A 93 14.86 -12.86 1.69
N ALA A 94 15.02 -14.17 1.44
CA ALA A 94 15.94 -15.04 2.18
C ALA A 94 17.38 -14.51 2.15
N ARG A 95 17.85 -14.09 0.97
CA ARG A 95 19.17 -13.46 0.77
C ARG A 95 19.28 -12.13 1.52
N ALA A 96 18.24 -11.30 1.53
CA ALA A 96 18.26 -10.00 2.20
C ALA A 96 18.45 -10.12 3.72
N ILE A 97 17.80 -11.12 4.33
CA ILE A 97 17.82 -11.34 5.78
C ILE A 97 18.86 -12.38 6.22
N ASN A 98 19.67 -12.89 5.29
CA ASN A 98 20.69 -13.92 5.49
C ASN A 98 20.13 -15.19 6.17
N ARG A 99 19.01 -15.70 5.66
CA ARG A 99 18.39 -16.95 6.12
C ARG A 99 18.17 -17.89 4.94
N PRO A 100 18.36 -19.21 5.08
CA PRO A 100 18.12 -20.14 4.00
C PRO A 100 16.63 -20.27 3.69
N LEU A 101 16.29 -20.74 2.48
CA LEU A 101 14.95 -21.23 2.19
C LEU A 101 14.78 -22.64 2.80
N ARG A 102 13.62 -22.88 3.42
CA ARG A 102 13.24 -24.18 4.00
C ARG A 102 11.83 -24.55 3.51
N LEU A 103 11.62 -25.83 3.28
CA LEU A 103 10.29 -26.34 2.98
C LEU A 103 9.37 -26.09 4.17
N ASN A 104 8.25 -25.42 3.92
CA ASN A 104 7.21 -25.22 4.91
C ASN A 104 6.08 -26.23 4.66
N GLU A 105 5.88 -27.16 5.59
CA GLU A 105 4.92 -28.27 5.45
C GLU A 105 3.48 -27.78 5.27
N GLN A 106 3.09 -26.69 5.94
CA GLN A 106 1.74 -26.12 5.81
C GLN A 106 1.53 -25.47 4.44
N ALA A 107 2.51 -24.70 3.96
CA ALA A 107 2.50 -24.15 2.61
C ALA A 107 2.43 -25.28 1.55
N LEU A 108 3.21 -26.35 1.74
CA LEU A 108 3.21 -27.51 0.85
C LEU A 108 1.84 -28.19 0.81
N GLN A 109 1.20 -28.36 1.96
CA GLN A 109 -0.16 -28.91 2.04
C GLN A 109 -1.16 -28.05 1.26
N TRP A 110 -1.12 -26.73 1.39
CA TRP A 110 -2.02 -25.84 0.65
C TRP A 110 -1.78 -25.89 -0.86
N VAL A 111 -0.53 -25.86 -1.29
CA VAL A 111 -0.17 -25.99 -2.72
C VAL A 111 -0.67 -27.33 -3.27
N ARG A 112 -0.40 -28.43 -2.56
CA ARG A 112 -0.83 -29.78 -2.95
C ARG A 112 -2.35 -29.86 -3.09
N GLN A 113 -3.09 -29.39 -2.08
CA GLN A 113 -4.55 -29.38 -2.10
C GLN A 113 -5.11 -28.60 -3.29
N LYS A 114 -4.54 -27.42 -3.60
CA LYS A 114 -4.98 -26.62 -4.75
C LYS A 114 -4.77 -27.35 -6.07
N TYR A 115 -3.60 -27.94 -6.32
CA TYR A 115 -3.35 -28.67 -7.57
C TYR A 115 -4.16 -29.96 -7.68
N GLU A 116 -4.26 -30.73 -6.60
CA GLU A 116 -5.04 -31.97 -6.58
C GLU A 116 -6.53 -31.70 -6.80
N SER A 117 -7.08 -30.62 -6.23
CA SER A 117 -8.46 -30.20 -6.48
C SER A 117 -8.74 -29.84 -7.95
N GLY A 118 -7.70 -29.44 -8.68
CA GLY A 118 -7.74 -29.19 -10.12
C GLY A 118 -7.35 -30.40 -10.99
N GLY A 119 -7.19 -31.59 -10.41
CA GLY A 119 -6.78 -32.81 -11.13
C GLY A 119 -5.33 -32.79 -11.63
N MET A 120 -4.48 -31.94 -11.05
CA MET A 120 -3.08 -31.79 -11.46
C MET A 120 -2.13 -32.42 -10.45
N GLN A 121 -1.07 -33.08 -10.95
CA GLN A 121 -0.06 -33.72 -10.10
C GLN A 121 0.92 -32.72 -9.50
N MET A 122 1.49 -33.01 -8.33
CA MET A 122 2.59 -32.19 -7.80
C MET A 122 3.87 -32.36 -8.64
N THR A 123 4.52 -31.25 -8.96
CA THR A 123 5.84 -31.20 -9.61
C THR A 123 6.83 -30.45 -8.71
N LYS A 124 8.13 -30.50 -9.02
CA LYS A 124 9.15 -29.79 -8.25
C LYS A 124 8.98 -28.26 -8.32
N GLU A 125 8.54 -27.75 -9.46
CA GLU A 125 8.22 -26.34 -9.69
C GLU A 125 7.05 -25.87 -8.82
N ARG A 126 6.07 -26.75 -8.60
CA ARG A 126 4.94 -26.49 -7.69
C ARG A 126 5.38 -26.59 -6.24
N GLU A 127 6.17 -27.61 -5.90
CA GLU A 127 6.74 -27.78 -4.57
C GLU A 127 7.62 -26.58 -4.16
N LYS A 128 8.37 -25.99 -5.10
CA LYS A 128 9.18 -24.78 -4.91
C LYS A 128 8.40 -23.65 -4.23
N MET A 129 7.10 -23.47 -4.56
CA MET A 129 6.28 -22.42 -3.95
C MET A 129 6.07 -22.59 -2.44
N ALA A 130 6.36 -23.77 -1.89
CA ALA A 130 6.30 -24.05 -0.45
C ALA A 130 7.63 -23.81 0.29
N TYR A 131 8.69 -23.41 -0.42
CA TYR A 131 9.97 -23.06 0.20
C TYR A 131 9.94 -21.58 0.61
N LEU A 132 10.00 -21.33 1.91
CA LEU A 132 9.94 -19.99 2.49
C LEU A 132 11.25 -19.66 3.22
N PRO A 133 11.59 -18.38 3.42
CA PRO A 133 12.71 -18.00 4.28
C PRO A 133 12.58 -18.64 5.66
N GLU A 134 13.68 -19.09 6.24
CA GLU A 134 13.67 -19.72 7.57
C GLU A 134 13.06 -18.79 8.63
N GLY A 135 12.12 -19.34 9.41
CA GLY A 135 11.33 -18.59 10.39
C GLY A 135 10.15 -17.79 9.80
N ALA A 136 9.87 -17.92 8.50
CA ALA A 136 8.69 -17.32 7.89
C ALA A 136 7.42 -18.13 8.18
N GLU A 137 6.32 -17.41 8.39
CA GLU A 137 4.97 -17.95 8.45
C GLU A 137 4.35 -17.92 7.05
N PRO A 138 3.65 -19.00 6.62
CA PRO A 138 2.98 -19.03 5.33
C PRO A 138 1.69 -18.22 5.39
N ILE A 139 1.41 -17.44 4.33
CA ILE A 139 0.14 -16.71 4.18
C ILE A 139 -0.73 -17.49 3.18
N ARG A 140 -1.95 -17.83 3.58
CA ARG A 140 -2.85 -18.60 2.72
C ARG A 140 -3.28 -17.74 1.52
N ASN A 141 -3.21 -18.32 0.33
CA ASN A 141 -3.78 -17.74 -0.88
C ASN A 141 -5.15 -18.38 -1.18
N PRO A 142 -6.28 -17.73 -0.84
CA PRO A 142 -7.60 -18.32 -1.07
C PRO A 142 -7.98 -18.35 -2.56
N VAL A 143 -7.44 -17.42 -3.36
CA VAL A 143 -7.79 -17.25 -4.77
C VAL A 143 -6.91 -18.11 -5.67
N GLY A 144 -5.59 -17.97 -5.56
CA GLY A 144 -4.59 -18.66 -6.39
C GLY A 144 -3.99 -19.90 -5.75
N THR A 145 -2.77 -20.22 -6.20
CA THR A 145 -2.01 -21.42 -5.78
C THR A 145 -0.79 -21.08 -4.93
N ALA A 146 -0.07 -20.00 -5.24
CA ALA A 146 1.15 -19.62 -4.56
C ALA A 146 0.85 -19.03 -3.17
N PRO A 147 1.28 -19.66 -2.06
CA PRO A 147 1.18 -19.07 -0.74
C PRO A 147 2.13 -17.87 -0.62
N GLY A 148 1.78 -16.94 0.26
CA GLY A 148 2.65 -15.84 0.60
C GLY A 148 3.59 -16.20 1.75
N SER A 149 4.44 -15.25 2.10
CA SER A 149 5.39 -15.39 3.20
C SER A 149 5.34 -14.16 4.10
N LEU A 150 5.32 -14.35 5.41
CA LEU A 150 5.49 -13.30 6.40
C LEU A 150 6.69 -13.65 7.28
N VAL A 151 7.71 -12.80 7.32
CA VAL A 151 8.92 -13.04 8.11
C VAL A 151 9.35 -11.80 8.87
N ALA A 152 9.76 -11.99 10.13
CA ALA A 152 10.33 -10.93 10.94
C ALA A 152 11.84 -10.79 10.67
N ALA A 153 12.27 -9.54 10.46
CA ALA A 153 13.67 -9.15 10.29
C ALA A 153 13.97 -7.95 11.21
N GLY A 154 14.49 -8.22 12.39
CA GLY A 154 14.60 -7.21 13.45
C GLY A 154 13.20 -6.78 13.92
N GLU A 155 12.95 -5.48 13.96
CA GLU A 155 11.64 -4.91 14.30
C GLU A 155 10.68 -4.76 13.12
N ALA A 156 11.13 -5.12 11.90
CA ALA A 156 10.32 -5.03 10.69
C ALA A 156 9.69 -6.37 10.32
N LEU A 157 8.51 -6.32 9.71
CA LEU A 157 7.90 -7.45 9.01
C LEU A 157 8.10 -7.31 7.50
N ILE A 158 8.51 -8.40 6.85
CA ILE A 158 8.55 -8.53 5.40
C ILE A 158 7.42 -9.47 4.99
N ALA A 159 6.49 -8.96 4.17
CA ALA A 159 5.38 -9.74 3.63
C ALA A 159 5.52 -9.86 2.11
N SER A 160 5.52 -11.09 1.60
CA SER A 160 5.58 -11.38 0.17
C SER A 160 4.24 -11.89 -0.34
N LEU A 161 3.70 -11.17 -1.32
CA LEU A 161 2.40 -11.39 -1.93
C LEU A 161 2.54 -11.68 -3.45
N PRO A 162 1.57 -12.37 -4.07
CA PRO A 162 1.61 -12.66 -5.50
C PRO A 162 1.45 -11.39 -6.36
N GLY A 163 1.81 -11.49 -7.64
CA GLY A 163 1.66 -10.40 -8.60
C GLY A 163 0.23 -10.22 -9.14
N VAL A 164 -0.59 -11.28 -9.07
CA VAL A 164 -1.98 -11.24 -9.54
C VAL A 164 -2.82 -10.37 -8.60
N PRO A 165 -3.47 -9.29 -9.06
CA PRO A 165 -4.14 -8.33 -8.18
C PRO A 165 -5.19 -8.96 -7.26
N ALA A 166 -6.06 -9.84 -7.77
CA ALA A 166 -7.10 -10.48 -6.98
C ALA A 166 -6.54 -11.37 -5.87
N GLU A 167 -5.43 -12.07 -6.13
CA GLU A 167 -4.75 -12.91 -5.14
C GLU A 167 -4.06 -12.06 -4.08
N MET A 168 -3.34 -11.02 -4.50
CA MET A 168 -2.65 -10.08 -3.62
C MET A 168 -3.63 -9.41 -2.65
N GLN A 169 -4.76 -8.92 -3.16
CA GLN A 169 -5.78 -8.26 -2.35
C GLN A 169 -6.38 -9.22 -1.32
N ALA A 170 -6.72 -10.44 -1.72
CA ALA A 170 -7.28 -11.43 -0.79
C ALA A 170 -6.28 -11.82 0.31
N MET A 171 -4.99 -11.96 -0.04
CA MET A 171 -3.95 -12.27 0.94
C MET A 171 -3.58 -11.10 1.85
N PHE A 172 -3.75 -9.86 1.39
CA PHE A 172 -3.58 -8.69 2.24
C PHE A 172 -4.59 -8.68 3.39
N GLU A 173 -5.81 -9.15 3.18
CA GLU A 173 -6.80 -9.26 4.25
C GLU A 173 -6.38 -10.28 5.34
N GLU A 174 -5.71 -11.36 4.96
CA GLU A 174 -5.11 -12.33 5.91
C GLU A 174 -3.95 -11.69 6.72
N LEU A 175 -3.23 -10.73 6.13
CA LEU A 175 -2.14 -10.00 6.80
C LEU A 175 -2.64 -8.91 7.77
N MET A 176 -3.85 -8.39 7.55
CA MET A 176 -4.38 -7.23 8.24
C MET A 176 -4.31 -7.34 9.78
N PRO A 177 -4.62 -8.48 10.43
CA PRO A 177 -4.48 -8.61 11.88
C PRO A 177 -3.05 -8.36 12.38
N ARG A 178 -2.03 -8.82 11.64
CA ARG A 178 -0.62 -8.62 11.99
C ARG A 178 -0.16 -7.19 11.73
N LEU A 179 -0.60 -6.60 10.63
CA LEU A 179 -0.30 -5.20 10.33
C LEU A 179 -0.90 -4.24 11.37
N LYS A 180 -2.12 -4.51 11.85
CA LYS A 180 -2.78 -3.71 12.91
C LYS A 180 -2.03 -3.71 14.24
N GLN A 181 -1.23 -4.74 14.54
CA GLN A 181 -0.41 -4.78 15.76
C GLN A 181 0.79 -3.83 15.69
N LEU A 182 1.28 -3.53 14.47
CA LEU A 182 2.39 -2.60 14.24
C LEU A 182 1.91 -1.19 13.96
N ALA A 183 0.67 -1.05 13.49
CA ALA A 183 0.08 0.21 13.17
C ALA A 183 -0.33 0.98 14.44
N PRO A 184 -0.30 2.31 14.42
CA PRO A 184 -0.90 3.09 15.48
C PRO A 184 -2.42 2.86 15.48
N PRO A 185 -3.11 2.91 16.64
CA PRO A 185 -4.56 2.75 16.73
C PRO A 185 -5.25 4.03 16.25
N LEU A 186 -5.16 4.27 14.94
CA LEU A 186 -5.73 5.41 14.26
C LEU A 186 -6.81 4.94 13.30
N GLU A 187 -7.91 5.67 13.31
CA GLU A 187 -8.94 5.61 12.29
C GLU A 187 -8.62 6.67 11.23
N VAL A 188 -8.75 6.30 9.95
CA VAL A 188 -8.46 7.18 8.82
C VAL A 188 -9.73 7.34 7.98
N ILE A 189 -10.09 8.60 7.70
CA ILE A 189 -11.27 8.97 6.91
C ILE A 189 -10.81 9.77 5.70
N ASP A 190 -11.41 9.53 4.54
CA ASP A 190 -11.12 10.25 3.29
C ASP A 190 -12.39 10.88 2.72
N CYS A 191 -12.58 12.17 2.99
CA CYS A 191 -13.73 12.95 2.52
C CYS A 191 -13.35 13.88 1.38
N GLY A 192 -14.30 14.22 0.51
CA GLY A 192 -14.04 15.16 -0.57
C GLY A 192 -15.26 15.79 -1.18
N PHE A 193 -15.00 16.80 -2.02
CA PHE A 193 -15.99 17.44 -2.88
C PHE A 193 -15.38 17.85 -4.22
N ILE A 194 -16.23 18.17 -5.19
CA ILE A 194 -15.83 18.77 -6.47
C ILE A 194 -16.08 20.28 -6.41
N VAL A 195 -15.13 21.07 -6.90
CA VAL A 195 -15.31 22.50 -7.15
C VAL A 195 -15.14 22.81 -8.64
N VAL A 196 -16.05 23.61 -9.17
CA VAL A 196 -16.05 24.09 -10.55
C VAL A 196 -15.86 25.59 -10.57
N GLY A 197 -15.04 26.09 -11.51
CA GLY A 197 -14.85 27.52 -11.75
C GLY A 197 -13.73 28.17 -10.93
N VAL A 198 -13.02 27.41 -10.09
CA VAL A 198 -11.87 27.90 -9.30
C VAL A 198 -10.56 27.28 -9.78
N PRO A 199 -9.56 28.07 -10.23
CA PRO A 199 -8.22 27.57 -10.50
C PRO A 199 -7.53 27.00 -9.26
N GLU A 200 -6.69 25.97 -9.43
CA GLU A 200 -5.97 25.32 -8.33
C GLU A 200 -5.10 26.31 -7.54
N SER A 201 -4.40 27.19 -8.26
CA SER A 201 -3.55 28.23 -7.67
C SER A 201 -4.32 29.21 -6.79
N SER A 202 -5.58 29.50 -7.12
CA SER A 202 -6.43 30.37 -6.31
C SER A 202 -6.90 29.68 -5.03
N LEU A 203 -7.07 28.35 -5.06
CA LEU A 203 -7.53 27.58 -3.90
C LEU A 203 -6.38 27.17 -2.96
N ALA A 204 -5.14 27.16 -3.45
CA ALA A 204 -3.96 26.74 -2.71
C ALA A 204 -3.78 27.39 -1.32
N PRO A 205 -4.02 28.71 -1.11
CA PRO A 205 -3.92 29.32 0.22
C PRO A 205 -4.91 28.72 1.23
N TYR A 206 -6.12 28.35 0.79
CA TYR A 206 -7.14 27.76 1.65
C TYR A 206 -6.84 26.30 1.95
N VAL A 207 -6.21 25.58 1.02
CA VAL A 207 -5.66 24.24 1.24
C VAL A 207 -4.59 24.27 2.33
N GLU A 208 -3.62 25.20 2.21
CA GLU A 208 -2.57 25.38 3.21
C GLU A 208 -3.15 25.79 4.58
N GLU A 209 -4.15 26.69 4.59
CA GLU A 209 -4.84 27.09 5.81
C GLU A 209 -5.57 25.91 6.47
N ALA A 210 -6.25 25.07 5.68
CA ALA A 210 -6.97 23.91 6.16
C ALA A 210 -6.03 22.92 6.86
N GLU A 211 -4.90 22.59 6.24
CA GLU A 211 -3.89 21.71 6.85
C GLU A 211 -3.25 22.33 8.10
N ARG A 212 -2.95 23.64 8.06
CA ARG A 212 -2.35 24.35 9.20
C ARG A 212 -3.31 24.41 10.41
N LYS A 213 -4.60 24.63 10.18
CA LYS A 213 -5.63 24.71 11.24
C LYS A 213 -6.06 23.33 11.75
N ASN A 214 -5.86 22.27 10.97
CA ASN A 214 -6.29 20.91 11.31
C ASN A 214 -5.10 19.94 11.26
N PRO A 215 -4.20 19.97 12.26
CA PRO A 215 -3.12 18.98 12.36
C PRO A 215 -3.70 17.56 12.38
N GLY A 216 -3.20 16.69 11.49
CA GLY A 216 -3.75 15.34 11.29
C GLY A 216 -4.57 15.18 10.01
N CYS A 217 -4.80 16.27 9.27
CA CYS A 217 -5.33 16.25 7.90
C CYS A 217 -4.21 16.36 6.86
N TYR A 218 -4.46 15.73 5.71
CA TYR A 218 -3.75 15.95 4.45
C TYR A 218 -4.78 16.30 3.39
N VAL A 219 -4.62 17.46 2.76
CA VAL A 219 -5.55 18.00 1.78
C VAL A 219 -4.91 17.93 0.40
N LYS A 220 -5.61 17.36 -0.57
CA LYS A 220 -5.12 17.22 -1.95
C LYS A 220 -6.13 17.74 -2.96
N SER A 221 -5.66 18.54 -3.90
CA SER A 221 -6.38 18.95 -5.10
C SER A 221 -6.02 18.06 -6.29
N HIS A 222 -7.02 17.71 -7.08
CA HIS A 222 -6.90 16.88 -8.28
C HIS A 222 -7.65 17.55 -9.44
N PRO A 223 -6.94 18.15 -10.41
CA PRO A 223 -7.57 18.65 -11.62
C PRO A 223 -8.22 17.52 -12.43
N LYS A 224 -9.51 17.66 -12.77
CA LYS A 224 -10.29 16.71 -13.57
C LYS A 224 -10.66 17.24 -14.95
N GLY A 225 -10.31 18.49 -15.27
CA GLY A 225 -10.66 19.18 -16.51
C GLY A 225 -9.54 20.06 -17.04
N HIS A 226 -9.82 20.83 -18.10
CA HIS A 226 -8.87 21.79 -18.66
C HIS A 226 -8.94 23.11 -17.87
N GLU A 227 -7.80 23.62 -17.40
CA GLU A 227 -7.69 24.86 -16.60
C GLU A 227 -8.41 26.08 -17.24
N ILE A 228 -8.49 26.12 -18.56
CA ILE A 228 -8.90 27.31 -19.33
C ILE A 228 -10.41 27.38 -19.63
N ARG A 229 -11.12 26.23 -19.70
CA ARG A 229 -12.55 26.21 -20.13
C ARG A 229 -13.55 25.99 -18.98
N GLY A 230 -13.06 26.01 -17.75
CA GLY A 230 -13.83 25.71 -16.55
C GLY A 230 -13.04 24.75 -15.68
N PRO A 231 -12.20 25.24 -14.74
CA PRO A 231 -11.41 24.37 -13.89
C PRO A 231 -12.33 23.54 -13.02
N VAL A 232 -12.15 22.22 -13.08
CA VAL A 232 -12.84 21.26 -12.22
C VAL A 232 -11.77 20.64 -11.34
N LEU A 233 -11.88 20.85 -10.03
CA LEU A 233 -10.96 20.29 -9.05
C LEU A 233 -11.73 19.34 -8.15
N GLU A 234 -11.22 18.12 -8.00
CA GLU A 234 -11.61 17.23 -6.92
C GLU A 234 -10.72 17.56 -5.71
N ILE A 235 -11.33 17.93 -4.59
CA ILE A 235 -10.65 18.15 -3.31
C ILE A 235 -10.88 16.93 -2.44
N ARG A 236 -9.79 16.34 -1.94
CA ARG A 236 -9.80 15.22 -0.99
C ARG A 236 -9.09 15.62 0.30
N VAL A 237 -9.61 15.16 1.41
CA VAL A 237 -9.06 15.35 2.75
C VAL A 237 -8.98 14.00 3.42
N LEU A 238 -7.74 13.54 3.62
CA LEU A 238 -7.45 12.39 4.47
C LEU A 238 -7.20 12.90 5.88
N ALA A 239 -8.03 12.49 6.83
CA ALA A 239 -7.87 12.79 8.24
C ALA A 239 -7.59 11.52 9.04
N SER A 240 -6.73 11.60 10.04
CA SER A 240 -6.48 10.49 10.97
C SER A 240 -6.60 10.92 12.42
N ALA A 241 -7.36 10.16 13.23
CA ALA A 241 -7.53 10.39 14.66
C ALA A 241 -7.66 9.06 15.42
N ARG A 242 -7.79 9.09 16.75
CA ARG A 242 -7.91 7.87 17.57
C ARG A 242 -9.28 7.22 17.47
N THR A 243 -10.30 8.02 17.16
CA THR A 243 -11.65 7.54 16.93
C THR A 243 -12.13 7.98 15.56
N ARG A 244 -13.08 7.21 15.03
CA ARG A 244 -13.68 7.47 13.72
C ARG A 244 -14.42 8.81 13.69
N ASP A 245 -15.14 9.13 14.75
CA ASP A 245 -15.90 10.38 14.85
C ASP A 245 -14.96 11.59 14.89
N GLU A 246 -13.86 11.51 15.65
CA GLU A 246 -12.82 12.55 15.65
C GLU A 246 -12.18 12.73 14.27
N ALA A 247 -11.85 11.63 13.58
CA ALA A 247 -11.25 11.68 12.25
C ALA A 247 -12.23 12.31 11.24
N ARG A 248 -13.51 11.94 11.33
CA ARG A 248 -14.58 12.50 10.49
C ARG A 248 -14.78 13.99 10.75
N GLU A 249 -14.87 14.40 12.01
CA GLU A 249 -14.99 15.83 12.38
C GLU A 249 -13.78 16.63 11.88
N LEU A 250 -12.58 16.09 12.04
CA LEU A 250 -11.35 16.74 11.58
C LEU A 250 -11.34 16.90 10.04
N ALA A 251 -11.75 15.87 9.30
CA ALA A 251 -11.90 15.93 7.85
C ALA A 251 -12.91 17.00 7.43
N LEU A 252 -14.10 17.00 8.04
CA LEU A 252 -15.17 17.96 7.73
C LEU A 252 -14.77 19.40 8.05
N ARG A 253 -14.07 19.64 9.18
CA ARG A 253 -13.53 20.96 9.52
C ARG A 253 -12.53 21.47 8.47
N ALA A 254 -11.62 20.60 8.03
CA ALA A 254 -10.67 20.95 6.97
C ALA A 254 -11.37 21.20 5.64
N LEU A 255 -12.37 20.39 5.27
CA LEU A 255 -13.18 20.62 4.07
C LEU A 255 -13.91 21.95 4.12
N GLU A 256 -14.51 22.33 5.24
CA GLU A 256 -15.23 23.62 5.34
C GLU A 256 -14.31 24.83 5.17
N VAL A 257 -13.03 24.75 5.58
CA VAL A 257 -12.04 25.80 5.28
C VAL A 257 -11.87 25.95 3.77
N VAL A 258 -11.67 24.84 3.05
CA VAL A 258 -11.47 24.86 1.59
C VAL A 258 -12.74 25.27 0.86
N LYS A 259 -13.92 24.78 1.28
CA LYS A 259 -15.22 25.17 0.73
C LYS A 259 -15.49 26.66 0.95
N GLY A 260 -15.14 27.21 2.11
CA GLY A 260 -15.22 28.65 2.37
C GLY A 260 -14.40 29.45 1.37
N GLY A 261 -13.16 29.00 1.10
CA GLY A 261 -12.30 29.56 0.06
C GLY A 261 -12.93 29.48 -1.34
N ALA A 262 -13.38 28.30 -1.75
CA ALA A 262 -14.04 28.09 -3.04
C ALA A 262 -15.25 29.02 -3.23
N ARG A 263 -16.14 29.13 -2.23
CA ARG A 263 -17.31 30.02 -2.27
C ARG A 263 -16.90 31.50 -2.40
N SER A 264 -15.85 31.92 -1.69
CA SER A 264 -15.33 33.29 -1.77
C SER A 264 -14.74 33.64 -3.14
N LEU A 265 -14.32 32.62 -3.90
CA LEU A 265 -13.81 32.72 -5.27
C LEU A 265 -14.90 32.46 -6.33
N SER A 266 -16.18 32.49 -5.93
CA SER A 266 -17.34 32.20 -6.81
C SER A 266 -17.33 30.79 -7.42
N GLY A 267 -16.66 29.84 -6.77
CA GLY A 267 -16.69 28.43 -7.14
C GLY A 267 -18.01 27.76 -6.81
N GLU A 268 -18.46 26.89 -7.72
CA GLU A 268 -19.60 26.01 -7.50
C GLU A 268 -19.12 24.69 -6.88
N ILE A 269 -19.69 24.31 -5.74
CA ILE A 269 -19.35 23.06 -5.05
C ILE A 269 -20.42 22.01 -5.38
N THR A 270 -19.97 20.86 -5.86
CA THR A 270 -20.81 19.71 -6.19
C THR A 270 -20.25 18.43 -5.57
N GLU A 271 -21.08 17.38 -5.51
CA GLU A 271 -20.73 16.01 -5.07
C GLU A 271 -19.90 15.90 -3.78
N GLU A 272 -20.54 15.68 -2.64
CA GLU A 272 -19.85 15.50 -1.35
C GLU A 272 -19.95 14.05 -0.86
N GLY A 273 -18.83 13.50 -0.38
CA GLY A 273 -18.83 12.16 0.20
C GLY A 273 -17.59 11.85 1.02
N CYS A 274 -17.78 10.98 2.02
CA CYS A 274 -16.70 10.39 2.79
C CYS A 274 -16.58 8.91 2.44
N GLN A 275 -15.34 8.47 2.20
CA GLN A 275 -14.96 7.08 2.12
C GLN A 275 -14.28 6.70 3.43
N GLU A 276 -14.57 5.49 3.88
CA GLU A 276 -14.20 4.95 5.18
C GLU A 276 -13.45 3.63 4.97
#